data_AF-A0A521G583-F1
#
_entry.id   AF-A0A521G583-F1
#
_cell.length_a   1.000
_cell.length_b   1.000
_cell.length_c   1.000
_cell.angle_alpha   90.00
_cell.angle_beta   90.00
_cell.angle_gamma   90.00
#
_symmetry.space_group_name_H-M   'P 1'
#
loop_
_entity.id
_entity.type
_entity.pdbx_description
1 polymer ?
#
loop_
_entity_poly.entity_id
_entity_poly.type
_entity_poly.pdbx_seq_one_letter_code
_entity_poly.pdbx_strand_id
1 'polypeptide(L)'
;MLINLQVDKMTTQSARQPAALELALIDVVRTLPSRRVLQVLDFARWLQTQLAPDEEHVAQAAMEQEEKAWEQTYNANRDDFLAMARQALADLDAGETLEMVIADGKVKAR
;
A
#
# COMPACT_ATOMS: atom_id res chain seq x y z
N MET A 1 -25.69 -39.91 24.50
CA MET A 1 -24.80 -38.76 24.74
C MET A 1 -23.92 -38.62 23.51
N LEU A 2 -24.22 -37.67 22.63
CA LEU A 2 -23.33 -36.98 21.69
C LEU A 2 -24.19 -36.02 20.86
N ILE A 3 -23.67 -34.81 20.70
CA ILE A 3 -24.37 -33.54 20.52
C ILE A 3 -24.75 -33.35 19.05
N ASN A 4 -26.04 -33.15 18.76
CA ASN A 4 -26.47 -32.56 17.50
C ASN A 4 -26.05 -31.09 17.50
N LEU A 5 -24.93 -30.77 16.85
CA LEU A 5 -24.61 -29.40 16.47
C LEU A 5 -25.58 -28.99 15.36
N GLN A 6 -26.73 -28.49 15.79
CA GLN A 6 -27.57 -27.65 14.98
C GLN A 6 -26.78 -26.35 14.78
N VAL A 7 -26.11 -26.26 13.64
CA VAL A 7 -25.44 -25.02 13.20
C VAL A 7 -26.57 -24.03 12.98
N ASP A 8 -26.80 -23.21 14.01
CA ASP A 8 -27.69 -22.07 13.93
C ASP A 8 -27.27 -21.26 12.71
N LYS A 9 -28.25 -21.04 11.84
CA LYS A 9 -28.13 -20.17 10.68
C LYS A 9 -27.57 -18.84 11.16
N MET A 10 -26.28 -18.59 10.94
CA MET A 10 -25.77 -17.25 10.78
C MET A 10 -26.44 -16.70 9.52
N THR A 11 -27.66 -16.20 9.68
CA THR A 11 -28.21 -15.18 8.81
C THR A 11 -27.26 -14.00 8.90
N THR A 12 -26.25 -14.00 8.04
CA THR A 12 -25.58 -12.79 7.55
C THR A 12 -26.60 -11.97 6.79
N GLN A 13 -27.57 -11.42 7.53
CA GLN A 13 -28.50 -10.42 7.03
C GLN A 13 -27.81 -9.06 7.12
N SER A 14 -26.68 -8.92 6.43
CA SER A 14 -26.02 -7.63 6.20
C SER A 14 -26.34 -7.15 4.78
N ALA A 15 -27.61 -7.22 4.40
CA ALA A 15 -28.09 -6.91 3.03
C ALA A 15 -29.26 -5.90 3.00
N ARG A 16 -29.53 -5.23 4.11
CA ARG A 16 -30.50 -4.12 4.23
C ARG A 16 -29.84 -3.17 5.25
N GLN A 17 -29.51 -1.91 5.01
CA GLN A 17 -30.20 -0.90 4.21
C GLN A 17 -29.22 0.25 3.87
N PRO A 18 -28.57 0.27 2.70
CA PRO A 18 -27.83 1.47 2.27
C PRO A 18 -28.74 2.72 2.30
N ALA A 19 -30.00 2.55 1.87
CA ALA A 19 -31.00 3.61 1.86
C ALA A 19 -31.31 4.25 3.23
N ALA A 20 -31.28 3.49 4.34
CA ALA A 20 -31.60 4.06 5.66
C ALA A 20 -30.45 4.89 6.23
N LEU A 21 -29.21 4.43 6.01
CA LEU A 21 -28.01 5.18 6.40
C LEU A 21 -27.83 6.43 5.53
N GLU A 22 -28.09 6.33 4.23
CA GLU A 22 -28.07 7.47 3.32
C GLU A 22 -29.10 8.54 3.71
N LEU A 23 -30.33 8.14 4.04
CA LEU A 23 -31.37 9.07 4.50
C LEU A 23 -30.97 9.75 5.82
N ALA A 24 -30.47 8.99 6.80
CA ALA A 24 -30.01 9.54 8.06
C ALA A 24 -28.85 10.54 7.87
N LEU A 25 -27.91 10.26 6.96
CA LEU A 25 -26.82 11.17 6.63
C LEU A 25 -27.33 12.46 5.99
N ILE A 26 -28.27 12.35 5.04
CA ILE A 26 -28.89 13.52 4.39
C ILE A 26 -29.61 14.39 5.42
N ASP A 27 -30.35 13.79 6.35
CA ASP A 27 -31.07 14.52 7.39
C ASP A 27 -30.12 15.27 8.33
N VAL A 28 -29.00 14.64 8.72
CA VAL A 28 -27.96 15.31 9.50
C VAL A 28 -27.37 16.47 8.71
N VAL A 29 -26.91 16.24 7.47
CA VAL A 29 -26.25 17.26 6.64
C VAL A 29 -27.16 18.47 6.38
N ARG A 30 -28.47 18.26 6.21
CA ARG A 30 -29.46 19.34 6.02
C ARG A 30 -29.59 20.28 7.21
N THR A 31 -29.35 19.79 8.42
CA THR A 31 -29.45 20.61 9.66
C THR A 31 -28.17 21.39 9.96
N LEU A 32 -27.08 21.11 9.24
CA LEU A 32 -25.79 21.72 9.51
C LEU A 32 -25.64 23.10 8.83
N PRO A 33 -24.91 24.05 9.46
CA PRO A 33 -24.47 25.26 8.78
C PRO A 33 -23.61 24.94 7.56
N SER A 34 -23.69 25.77 6.52
CA SER A 34 -22.96 25.57 5.23
C SER A 34 -21.47 25.27 5.40
N ARG A 35 -20.80 25.92 6.35
CA ARG A 35 -19.38 25.67 6.66
C ARG A 35 -19.11 24.23 7.13
N ARG A 36 -20.02 23.65 7.91
CA ARG A 36 -19.92 22.25 8.37
C ARG A 36 -20.24 21.26 7.26
N VAL A 37 -21.17 21.60 6.36
CA VAL A 37 -21.46 20.79 5.16
C VAL A 37 -20.22 20.65 4.28
N LEU A 38 -19.47 21.73 4.07
CA LEU A 38 -18.21 21.69 3.32
C LEU A 38 -17.19 20.75 3.96
N GLN A 39 -17.06 20.75 5.30
CA GLN A 39 -16.15 19.83 6.00
C GLN A 39 -16.54 18.37 5.81
N VAL A 40 -17.84 18.05 5.83
CA VAL A 40 -18.33 16.68 5.57
C VAL A 40 -18.01 16.27 4.13
N LEU A 41 -18.19 17.19 3.16
CA LEU A 41 -17.86 16.93 1.76
C LEU A 41 -16.35 16.68 1.56
N ASP A 42 -15.50 17.51 2.17
CA ASP A 42 -14.05 17.36 2.07
C ASP A 42 -13.58 16.06 2.71
N PHE A 43 -14.17 15.67 3.85
CA PHE A 43 -13.90 14.39 4.49
C PHE A 43 -14.34 13.21 3.62
N ALA A 44 -15.52 13.28 3.01
CA ALA A 44 -15.99 12.24 2.10
C ALA A 44 -15.08 12.08 0.87
N ARG A 45 -14.58 13.20 0.32
CA ARG A 45 -13.57 13.18 -0.75
C ARG A 45 -12.26 12.56 -0.30
N TRP A 46 -11.80 12.89 0.90
CA TRP A 46 -10.60 12.29 1.46
C TRP A 46 -10.77 10.77 1.61
N LEU A 47 -11.92 10.28 2.11
CA LEU A 47 -12.20 8.85 2.22
C LEU A 47 -12.16 8.12 0.86
N GLN A 48 -12.55 8.78 -0.24
CA GLN A 48 -12.44 8.19 -1.59
C GLN A 48 -10.99 7.99 -2.05
N THR A 49 -10.03 8.71 -1.45
CA THR A 49 -8.60 8.60 -1.79
C THR A 49 -7.85 7.62 -0.90
N GLN A 50 -8.45 7.20 0.22
CA GLN A 50 -7.84 6.23 1.12
C GLN A 50 -8.12 4.82 0.60
N LEU A 51 -7.11 3.95 0.66
CA LEU A 51 -7.34 2.51 0.48
C LEU A 51 -8.25 2.01 1.60
N ALA A 52 -9.04 0.98 1.32
CA ALA A 52 -9.84 0.37 2.38
C ALA A 52 -8.88 -0.17 3.47
N PRO A 53 -9.26 -0.13 4.77
CA PRO A 53 -8.40 -0.60 5.85
C PRO A 53 -7.86 -2.03 5.63
N ASP A 54 -8.65 -2.88 4.97
CA ASP A 54 -8.26 -4.24 4.62
C ASP A 54 -7.17 -4.29 3.53
N GLU A 55 -7.17 -3.34 2.60
CA GLU A 55 -6.16 -3.23 1.55
C GLU A 55 -4.83 -2.70 2.10
N GLU A 56 -4.89 -1.81 3.10
CA GLU A 56 -3.70 -1.26 3.76
C GLU A 56 -2.94 -2.34 4.57
N HIS A 57 -3.65 -3.22 5.28
CA HIS A 57 -3.02 -4.33 6.02
C HIS A 57 -2.39 -5.36 5.08
N VAL A 58 -3.02 -5.63 3.94
CA VAL A 58 -2.47 -6.52 2.91
C VAL A 58 -1.21 -5.91 2.29
N ALA A 59 -1.22 -4.60 2.00
CA ALA A 59 -0.06 -3.89 1.48
C ALA A 59 1.12 -3.90 2.47
N GLN A 60 0.84 -3.71 3.76
CA GLN A 60 1.88 -3.75 4.80
C GLN A 60 2.51 -5.14 4.94
N ALA A 61 1.68 -6.19 4.99
CA ALA A 61 2.18 -7.57 5.06
C ALA A 61 2.99 -7.97 3.81
N ALA A 62 2.60 -7.45 2.63
CA ALA A 62 3.35 -7.67 1.40
C ALA A 62 4.72 -6.96 1.42
N MET A 63 4.79 -5.71 1.90
CA MET A 63 6.06 -4.99 2.07
C MET A 63 7.01 -5.72 3.04
N GLU A 64 6.50 -6.23 4.17
CA GLU A 64 7.33 -6.98 5.13
C GLU A 64 7.87 -8.30 4.53
N GLN A 65 7.11 -8.95 3.65
CA GLN A 65 7.58 -10.16 2.95
C GLN A 65 8.64 -9.83 1.91
N GLU A 66 8.44 -8.75 1.16
CA GLU A 66 9.41 -8.27 0.18
C GLU A 66 10.73 -7.90 0.87
N GLU A 67 10.69 -7.15 1.98
CA GLU A 67 11.88 -6.76 2.72
C GLU A 67 12.67 -7.98 3.24
N LYS A 68 11.98 -9.01 3.74
CA LYS A 68 12.63 -10.28 4.13
C LYS A 68 13.29 -10.98 2.94
N ALA A 69 12.66 -10.98 1.77
CA ALA A 69 13.24 -11.57 0.57
C ALA A 69 14.48 -10.80 0.09
N TRP A 70 14.45 -9.47 0.19
CA TRP A 70 15.61 -8.61 -0.07
C TRP A 70 16.76 -8.90 0.91
N GLU A 71 16.48 -8.98 2.22
CA GLU A 71 17.50 -9.33 3.22
C GLU A 71 18.12 -10.70 2.98
N GLN A 72 17.31 -11.70 2.66
CA GLN A 72 17.80 -13.05 2.36
C GLN A 72 18.72 -13.04 1.14
N THR A 73 18.31 -12.35 0.08
CA THR A 73 19.09 -12.23 -1.15
C THR A 73 20.39 -11.47 -0.91
N TYR A 74 20.34 -10.38 -0.14
CA TYR A 74 21.52 -9.63 0.25
C TYR A 74 22.51 -10.48 1.05
N ASN A 75 22.03 -11.18 2.07
CA ASN A 75 22.88 -12.02 2.91
C ASN A 75 23.49 -13.21 2.15
N ALA A 76 22.72 -13.82 1.24
CA ALA A 76 23.20 -14.92 0.42
C ALA A 76 24.31 -14.50 -0.56
N ASN A 77 24.27 -13.26 -1.07
CA ASN A 77 25.19 -12.76 -2.10
C ASN A 77 26.11 -11.65 -1.55
N ARG A 78 26.26 -11.54 -0.23
CA ARG A 78 26.94 -10.43 0.44
C ARG A 78 28.36 -10.22 -0.05
N ASP A 79 29.12 -11.30 -0.19
CA ASP A 79 30.51 -11.23 -0.61
C ASP A 79 30.65 -10.80 -2.08
N ASP A 80 29.72 -11.23 -2.94
CA ASP A 80 29.67 -10.79 -4.34
C ASP A 80 29.33 -9.30 -4.45
N PHE A 81 28.38 -8.81 -3.63
CA PHE A 81 28.09 -7.37 -3.55
C PHE A 81 29.29 -6.55 -3.07
N LEU A 82 30.02 -7.05 -2.07
CA LEU A 82 31.24 -6.40 -1.59
C LEU A 82 32.36 -6.42 -2.65
N ALA A 83 32.49 -7.51 -3.40
CA ALA A 83 33.44 -7.63 -4.50
C ALA A 83 33.11 -6.64 -5.63
N MET A 84 31.84 -6.57 -6.05
CA MET A 84 31.37 -5.60 -7.04
C MET A 84 31.61 -4.16 -6.59
N ALA A 85 31.32 -3.84 -5.32
CA ALA A 85 31.57 -2.49 -4.78
C ALA A 85 33.06 -2.13 -4.79
N ARG A 86 33.94 -3.06 -4.43
CA ARG A 86 35.39 -2.86 -4.49
C ARG A 86 35.88 -2.69 -5.92
N GLN A 87 35.37 -3.48 -6.85
CA GLN A 87 35.71 -3.37 -8.26
C GLN A 87 35.29 -2.00 -8.81
N ALA A 88 34.07 -1.56 -8.54
CA ALA A 88 33.58 -0.25 -8.99
C ALA A 88 34.42 0.91 -8.44
N LEU A 89 34.92 0.81 -7.21
CA LEU A 89 35.85 1.79 -6.64
C LEU A 89 37.22 1.76 -7.34
N ALA A 90 37.74 0.56 -7.64
CA ALA A 90 38.99 0.42 -8.36
C ALA A 90 38.88 0.99 -9.79
N ASP A 91 37.77 0.75 -10.49
CA ASP A 91 37.50 1.28 -11.82
C ASP A 91 37.41 2.82 -11.80
N LEU A 92 36.81 3.39 -10.74
CA LEU A 92 36.76 4.83 -10.53
C LEU A 92 38.16 5.42 -10.32
N ASP A 93 38.98 4.82 -9.46
CA ASP A 93 40.34 5.27 -9.17
C ASP A 93 41.26 5.14 -10.40
N ALA A 94 41.03 4.13 -11.24
CA ALA A 94 41.71 3.94 -12.51
C ALA A 94 41.23 4.90 -13.62
N GLY A 95 40.13 5.63 -13.40
CA GLY A 95 39.52 6.50 -14.40
C GLY A 95 38.81 5.74 -15.52
N GLU A 96 38.45 4.49 -15.29
CA GLU A 96 37.77 3.60 -16.24
C GLU A 96 36.23 3.72 -16.16
N THR A 97 35.71 4.61 -15.33
CA THR A 97 34.27 4.89 -15.24
C THR A 97 33.77 5.66 -16.45
N LEU A 98 32.64 5.21 -17.00
CA LEU A 98 31.92 5.87 -18.08
C LEU A 98 30.87 6.84 -17.52
N GLU A 99 30.65 7.94 -18.22
CA GLU A 99 29.60 8.88 -17.86
C GLU A 99 28.23 8.27 -18.22
N MET A 100 27.35 8.13 -17.23
CA MET A 100 25.97 7.72 -17.49
C MET A 100 25.14 8.93 -17.93
N VAL A 101 24.73 8.93 -19.20
CA VAL A 101 23.83 9.94 -19.76
C VAL A 101 22.44 9.34 -19.92
N ILE A 102 21.44 9.99 -19.31
CA ILE A 102 20.04 9.64 -19.50
C ILE A 102 19.46 10.54 -20.59
N ALA A 103 19.22 9.98 -21.77
CA ALA A 103 18.64 10.69 -22.90
C ALA A 103 17.45 9.90 -23.46
N ASP A 104 16.35 10.59 -23.74
CA ASP A 104 15.09 10.00 -24.26
C ASP A 104 14.55 8.85 -23.38
N GLY A 105 14.71 8.97 -22.05
CA GLY A 105 14.31 7.95 -21.08
C GLY A 105 15.15 6.67 -21.09
N LYS A 106 16.28 6.65 -21.80
CA LYS A 106 17.22 5.52 -21.86
C LYS A 106 18.56 5.89 -21.24
N VAL A 107 19.13 4.95 -20.49
CA VAL A 107 20.49 5.06 -19.96
C VAL A 107 21.47 4.69 -21.07
N LYS A 108 22.45 5.56 -21.34
CA LYS A 108 23.59 5.32 -22.23
C LYS A 108 24.87 5.58 -21.44
N ALA A 109 25.87 4.72 -21.60
CA ALA A 109 27.22 4.99 -21.10
C ALA A 109 28.01 5.72 -22.19
N ARG A 110 28.74 6.77 -21.82
CA ARG A 110 29.57 7.60 -22.69
C ARG A 110 31.03 7.54 -22.28
#